data_AF-A0A2X2CAW8-F1
#
_entry.id   AF-A0A2X2CAW8-F1
#
_cell.length_a   1.000
_cell.length_b   1.000
_cell.length_c   1.000
_cell.angle_alpha   90.00
_cell.angle_beta   90.00
_cell.angle_gamma   90.00
#
_symmetry.space_group_name_H-M   'P 1'
#
loop_
_entity.id
_entity.type
_entity.pdbx_description
1 polymer ?
#
loop_
_entity_poly.entity_id
_entity_poly.type
_entity_poly.pdbx_seq_one_letter_code
_entity_poly.pdbx_strand_id
1 'polypeptide(L)'
;MIIKKGSKNPVGLSGVRMQAKVHLITCHNDMAKNIVKAVERCGLKVDQLIFAGLASSFAVLTEDERELGVCVVDMGGGTMDIAIYTGGALRHTRVIPYAGNVVTSDIAYAFGTPPNDAEAIKVRHGCALGSLVGKDENVEVPSVGGRPPRSLQRQTLAEVIEPRYTELLNLVNEEILSVQEQLRQQGIKHHLAAGIVLTGGAAQIDGLVECAQRVFHTQVRIGKPLNITGANRLCAGSLLFYGSRAFALR
;
A
#
# COMPACT_ATOMS: atom_id res chain seq x y z
N MET A 1 -7.86 13.57 -42.10
CA MET A 1 -6.95 13.15 -41.01
C MET A 1 -7.66 12.06 -40.21
N ILE A 2 -7.28 10.79 -40.40
CA ILE A 2 -8.01 9.65 -39.82
C ILE A 2 -7.57 9.48 -38.37
N ILE A 3 -8.53 9.55 -37.44
CA ILE A 3 -8.33 9.39 -36.01
C ILE A 3 -7.90 7.93 -35.75
N LYS A 4 -6.69 7.71 -35.21
CA LYS A 4 -6.32 6.43 -34.61
C LYS A 4 -7.20 6.21 -33.38
N LYS A 5 -7.96 5.11 -33.38
CA LYS A 5 -8.70 4.62 -32.22
C LYS A 5 -7.71 4.46 -31.05
N GLY A 6 -7.83 5.27 -29.99
CA GLY A 6 -7.02 5.15 -28.77
C GLY A 6 -5.83 6.10 -28.60
N SER A 7 -5.85 7.33 -29.15
CA SER A 7 -4.83 8.33 -28.79
C SER A 7 -4.91 8.73 -27.32
N LYS A 8 -3.80 8.60 -26.55
CA LYS A 8 -3.73 8.96 -25.12
C LYS A 8 -3.98 10.45 -24.85
N ASN A 9 -3.65 11.33 -25.80
CA ASN A 9 -3.88 12.77 -25.70
C ASN A 9 -4.58 13.28 -26.97
N PRO A 10 -5.87 13.67 -26.90
CA PRO A 10 -6.62 14.18 -28.05
C PRO A 10 -6.45 15.69 -28.29
N VAL A 11 -5.72 16.41 -27.43
CA VAL A 11 -5.56 17.86 -27.56
C VAL A 11 -4.87 18.21 -28.88
N GLY A 12 -5.47 19.14 -29.64
CA GLY A 12 -4.98 19.57 -30.96
C GLY A 12 -5.47 18.72 -32.13
N LEU A 13 -6.29 17.69 -31.89
CA LEU A 13 -6.89 16.87 -32.95
C LEU A 13 -8.30 17.35 -33.32
N SER A 14 -8.63 17.34 -34.62
CA SER A 14 -9.98 17.60 -35.11
C SER A 14 -10.77 16.30 -35.28
N GLY A 15 -12.04 16.28 -34.86
CA GLY A 15 -12.91 15.12 -34.99
C GLY A 15 -14.38 15.47 -34.83
N VAL A 16 -15.26 14.66 -35.44
CA VAL A 16 -16.72 14.83 -35.36
C VAL A 16 -17.35 14.11 -34.15
N ARG A 17 -16.61 13.19 -33.51
CA ARG A 17 -17.05 12.44 -32.33
C ARG A 17 -15.85 12.10 -31.46
N MET A 18 -15.99 12.32 -30.15
CA MET A 18 -15.01 11.93 -29.13
C MET A 18 -15.65 10.95 -28.16
N GLN A 19 -14.92 9.91 -27.79
CA GLN A 19 -15.33 8.95 -26.76
C GLN A 19 -14.16 8.76 -25.80
N ALA A 20 -14.44 8.79 -24.50
CA ALA A 20 -13.46 8.54 -23.45
C ALA A 20 -13.93 7.38 -22.58
N LYS A 21 -12.99 6.54 -22.16
CA LYS A 21 -13.20 5.57 -21.07
C LYS A 21 -12.50 6.14 -19.85
N VAL A 22 -13.26 6.34 -18.77
CA VAL A 22 -12.76 6.97 -17.54
C VAL A 22 -12.84 5.99 -16.38
N HIS A 23 -11.83 6.02 -15.51
CA HIS A 23 -11.85 5.34 -14.22
C HIS A 23 -12.30 6.35 -13.17
N LEU A 24 -13.53 6.20 -12.66
CA LEU A 24 -14.14 7.14 -11.74
C LEU A 24 -13.99 6.65 -10.30
N ILE A 25 -13.35 7.47 -9.45
CA ILE A 25 -13.19 7.20 -8.01
C ILE A 25 -14.08 8.19 -7.26
N THR A 26 -14.97 7.68 -6.41
CA THR A 26 -15.90 8.49 -5.63
C THR A 26 -15.76 8.19 -4.15
N CYS A 27 -16.19 9.14 -3.32
CA CYS A 27 -16.28 8.96 -1.88
C CYS A 27 -17.53 9.65 -1.34
N HIS A 28 -17.94 9.29 -0.13
CA HIS A 28 -19.08 9.92 0.54
C HIS A 28 -18.74 11.38 0.88
N ASN A 29 -19.61 12.31 0.52
CA ASN A 29 -19.38 13.75 0.72
C ASN A 29 -19.11 14.11 2.19
N ASP A 30 -19.76 13.44 3.14
CA ASP A 30 -19.53 13.72 4.56
C ASP A 30 -18.14 13.29 5.02
N MET A 31 -17.62 12.18 4.50
CA MET A 31 -16.23 11.78 4.78
C MET A 31 -15.24 12.79 4.22
N ALA A 32 -15.45 13.25 2.98
CA ALA A 32 -14.62 14.28 2.37
C ALA A 32 -14.62 15.58 3.19
N LYS A 33 -15.80 16.07 3.60
CA LYS A 33 -15.95 17.27 4.44
C LYS A 33 -15.28 17.12 5.80
N ASN A 34 -15.36 15.94 6.42
CA ASN A 34 -14.74 15.70 7.72
C ASN A 34 -13.20 15.80 7.64
N ILE A 35 -12.60 15.26 6.58
CA ILE A 35 -11.15 15.37 6.34
C ILE A 35 -10.75 16.83 6.12
N VAL A 36 -11.48 17.55 5.26
CA VAL A 36 -11.21 18.97 4.98
C VAL A 36 -11.26 19.79 6.27
N LYS A 37 -12.33 19.65 7.05
CA LYS A 37 -12.49 20.34 8.33
C LYS A 37 -11.39 20.00 9.33
N ALA A 38 -10.94 18.75 9.37
CA ALA A 38 -9.86 18.34 10.27
C ALA A 38 -8.55 19.08 9.95
N VAL A 39 -8.20 19.21 8.67
CA VAL A 39 -7.01 19.94 8.21
C VAL A 39 -7.17 21.45 8.43
N GLU A 40 -8.35 22.01 8.13
CA GLU A 40 -8.62 23.44 8.29
C GLU A 40 -8.58 23.91 9.75
N ARG A 41 -8.92 23.03 10.70
CA ARG A 41 -8.75 23.30 12.15
C ARG A 41 -7.30 23.56 12.55
N CYS A 42 -6.33 23.11 11.76
CA CYS A 42 -4.92 23.39 11.97
C CYS A 42 -4.47 24.72 11.31
N GLY A 43 -5.40 25.53 10.78
CA GLY A 43 -5.08 26.79 10.09
C GLY A 43 -4.54 26.61 8.68
N LEU A 44 -4.70 25.42 8.09
CA LEU A 44 -4.28 25.10 6.72
C LEU A 44 -5.47 25.19 5.76
N LYS A 45 -5.19 25.38 4.46
CA LYS A 45 -6.23 25.33 3.42
C LYS A 45 -6.05 24.08 2.57
N VAL A 46 -7.15 23.35 2.35
CA VAL A 46 -7.15 22.19 1.46
C VAL A 46 -7.39 22.64 0.02
N ASP A 47 -6.42 22.36 -0.85
CA ASP A 47 -6.52 22.63 -2.30
C ASP A 47 -7.39 21.57 -3.00
N GLN A 48 -7.09 20.30 -2.74
CA GLN A 48 -7.78 19.17 -3.37
C GLN A 48 -7.70 17.91 -2.49
N LEU A 49 -8.66 17.01 -2.67
CA LEU A 49 -8.63 15.67 -2.10
C LEU A 49 -8.25 14.67 -3.19
N ILE A 50 -7.45 13.67 -2.81
CA ILE A 50 -7.04 12.58 -3.69
C ILE A 50 -7.23 11.23 -2.98
N PHE A 51 -7.52 10.19 -3.75
CA PHE A 51 -7.50 8.83 -3.25
C PHE A 51 -6.07 8.41 -2.88
N ALA A 52 -5.87 7.89 -1.67
CA ALA A 52 -4.56 7.54 -1.13
C ALA A 52 -3.79 6.58 -2.05
N GLY A 53 -4.38 5.46 -2.46
CA GLY A 53 -3.72 4.50 -3.37
C GLY A 53 -3.29 5.11 -4.71
N LEU A 54 -4.01 6.11 -5.24
CA LEU A 54 -3.62 6.85 -6.45
C LEU A 54 -2.48 7.84 -6.17
N ALA A 55 -2.49 8.52 -5.02
CA ALA A 55 -1.38 9.39 -4.63
C ALA A 55 -0.10 8.58 -4.41
N SER A 56 -0.21 7.44 -3.71
CA SER A 56 0.90 6.53 -3.46
C SER A 56 1.46 5.95 -4.75
N SER A 57 0.62 5.55 -5.72
CA SER A 57 1.09 5.10 -7.03
C SER A 57 1.82 6.19 -7.81
N PHE A 58 1.38 7.45 -7.72
CA PHE A 58 2.09 8.56 -8.35
C PHE A 58 3.45 8.84 -7.73
N ALA A 59 3.60 8.61 -6.42
CA ALA A 59 4.85 8.84 -5.72
C ALA A 59 5.91 7.77 -5.96
N VAL A 60 5.51 6.50 -6.08
CA VAL A 60 6.47 5.37 -6.06
C VAL A 60 6.71 4.74 -7.44
N LEU A 61 5.90 5.05 -8.44
CA LEU A 61 6.01 4.46 -9.78
C LEU A 61 6.66 5.40 -10.78
N THR A 62 7.47 4.80 -11.64
CA THR A 62 7.91 5.38 -12.92
C THR A 62 6.83 5.23 -14.00
N GLU A 63 6.95 6.00 -15.08
CA GLU A 63 6.02 5.87 -16.21
C GLU A 63 6.19 4.53 -16.95
N ASP A 64 7.43 4.03 -17.04
CA ASP A 64 7.72 2.73 -17.66
C ASP A 64 7.04 1.57 -16.92
N GLU A 65 7.03 1.59 -15.58
CA GLU A 65 6.30 0.59 -14.78
C GLU A 65 4.80 0.62 -15.06
N ARG A 66 4.19 1.81 -15.21
CA ARG A 66 2.77 1.96 -15.56
C ARG A 66 2.47 1.45 -16.96
N GLU A 67 3.39 1.64 -17.91
CA GLU A 67 3.23 1.16 -19.28
C GLU A 67 3.34 -0.36 -19.39
N LEU A 68 4.37 -0.94 -18.75
CA LEU A 68 4.64 -2.37 -18.72
C LEU A 68 3.53 -3.13 -17.99
N GLY A 69 3.05 -2.57 -16.89
CA GLY A 69 1.96 -3.10 -16.07
C GLY A 69 2.45 -3.39 -14.65
N VAL A 70 1.83 -2.76 -13.65
CA VAL A 70 2.29 -2.80 -12.25
C VAL A 70 1.08 -2.72 -11.31
N CYS A 71 1.17 -3.41 -10.19
CA CYS A 71 0.24 -3.26 -9.07
C CYS A 71 0.95 -2.54 -7.91
N VAL A 72 0.33 -1.48 -7.39
CA VAL A 72 0.76 -0.82 -6.17
C VAL A 72 -0.16 -1.24 -5.04
N VAL A 73 0.44 -1.60 -3.91
CA VAL A 73 -0.27 -1.96 -2.67
C VAL A 73 0.24 -1.05 -1.56
N ASP A 74 -0.58 -0.12 -1.11
CA ASP A 74 -0.30 0.74 0.03
C ASP A 74 -0.86 0.08 1.30
N MET A 75 0.03 -0.45 2.14
CA MET A 75 -0.31 -1.17 3.36
C MET A 75 -0.24 -0.21 4.56
N GLY A 76 -1.39 0.32 4.95
CA GLY A 76 -1.56 1.16 6.14
C GLY A 76 -1.81 0.36 7.42
N GLY A 77 -2.21 1.06 8.48
CA GLY A 77 -2.66 0.42 9.72
C GLY A 77 -4.05 -0.20 9.59
N GLY A 78 -5.00 0.56 9.05
CA GLY A 78 -6.41 0.12 8.93
C GLY A 78 -6.81 -0.43 7.56
N THR A 79 -6.11 -0.05 6.49
CA THR A 79 -6.50 -0.38 5.11
C THR A 79 -5.30 -0.77 4.26
N MET A 80 -5.54 -1.62 3.27
CA MET A 80 -4.66 -1.81 2.13
C MET A 80 -5.32 -1.22 0.89
N ASP A 81 -4.65 -0.26 0.25
CA ASP A 81 -5.13 0.34 -0.99
C ASP A 81 -4.40 -0.26 -2.18
N ILE A 82 -5.15 -0.71 -3.20
CA ILE A 82 -4.63 -1.34 -4.41
C ILE A 82 -4.84 -0.40 -5.59
N ALA A 83 -3.83 -0.24 -6.44
CA ALA A 83 -3.94 0.44 -7.72
C ALA A 83 -3.20 -0.35 -8.81
N ILE A 84 -3.92 -0.76 -9.86
CA ILE A 84 -3.37 -1.57 -10.96
C ILE A 84 -3.31 -0.74 -12.23
N TYR A 85 -2.13 -0.67 -12.85
CA TYR A 85 -1.88 -0.01 -14.12
C TYR A 85 -1.54 -1.02 -15.21
N THR A 86 -2.06 -0.82 -16.42
CA THR A 86 -1.59 -1.52 -17.62
C THR A 86 -1.69 -0.63 -18.87
N GLY A 87 -0.62 -0.58 -19.67
CA GLY A 87 -0.56 0.28 -20.87
C GLY A 87 -0.69 1.77 -20.53
N GLY A 88 -0.14 2.18 -19.38
CA GLY A 88 -0.09 3.57 -18.93
C GLY A 88 -1.41 4.09 -18.35
N ALA A 89 -2.44 3.25 -18.24
CA ALA A 89 -3.73 3.63 -17.69
C ALA A 89 -4.00 2.90 -16.38
N LEU A 90 -4.57 3.63 -15.41
CA LEU A 90 -5.15 3.04 -14.20
C LEU A 90 -6.36 2.18 -14.60
N ARG A 91 -6.30 0.89 -14.30
CA ARG A 91 -7.33 -0.10 -14.65
C ARG A 91 -8.25 -0.43 -13.51
N HIS A 92 -7.73 -0.41 -12.29
CA HIS A 92 -8.45 -0.86 -11.13
C HIS A 92 -7.92 -0.19 -9.87
N THR A 93 -8.84 0.09 -8.94
CA THR A 93 -8.53 0.55 -7.59
C THR A 93 -9.43 -0.15 -6.58
N ARG A 94 -8.87 -0.58 -5.45
CA ARG A 94 -9.60 -1.26 -4.37
C ARG A 94 -9.09 -0.77 -3.02
N VAL A 95 -9.97 -0.80 -2.03
CA VAL A 95 -9.61 -0.63 -0.61
C VAL A 95 -10.05 -1.88 0.13
N ILE A 96 -9.12 -2.52 0.83
CA ILE A 96 -9.38 -3.64 1.73
C ILE A 96 -9.28 -3.10 3.16
N PRO A 97 -10.37 -3.10 3.97
CA PRO A 97 -10.37 -2.57 5.34
C PRO A 97 -9.75 -3.56 6.34
N TYR A 98 -8.54 -4.01 6.04
CA TYR A 98 -7.82 -5.04 6.77
C TYR A 98 -6.33 -4.91 6.48
N ALA A 99 -5.51 -4.56 7.49
CA ALA A 99 -4.10 -4.22 7.28
C ALA A 99 -3.29 -4.33 8.59
N GLY A 100 -2.24 -3.51 8.79
CA GLY A 100 -1.25 -3.68 9.85
C GLY A 100 -1.77 -3.76 11.29
N ASN A 101 -2.94 -3.20 11.60
CA ASN A 101 -3.55 -3.25 12.94
C ASN A 101 -3.97 -4.67 13.36
N VAL A 102 -4.30 -5.54 12.40
CA VAL A 102 -4.66 -6.92 12.73
C VAL A 102 -3.42 -7.71 13.18
N VAL A 103 -2.26 -7.44 12.56
CA VAL A 103 -0.97 -8.01 12.99
C VAL A 103 -0.67 -7.59 14.43
N THR A 104 -0.90 -6.32 14.77
CA THR A 104 -0.74 -5.80 16.13
C THR A 104 -1.65 -6.53 17.12
N SER A 105 -2.88 -6.81 16.71
CA SER A 105 -3.87 -7.50 17.53
C SER A 105 -3.49 -8.98 17.76
N ASP A 106 -2.94 -9.66 16.75
CA ASP A 106 -2.44 -11.03 16.90
C ASP A 106 -1.27 -11.10 17.87
N ILE A 107 -0.31 -10.17 17.77
CA ILE A 107 0.83 -10.08 18.69
C ILE A 107 0.33 -9.84 20.11
N ALA A 108 -0.58 -8.87 20.29
CA ALA A 108 -1.17 -8.56 21.60
C ALA A 108 -1.85 -9.79 22.23
N TYR A 109 -2.63 -10.52 21.43
CA TYR A 109 -3.33 -11.72 21.86
C TYR A 109 -2.37 -12.88 22.18
N ALA A 110 -1.46 -13.21 21.26
CA ALA A 110 -0.55 -14.34 21.39
C ALA A 110 0.40 -14.19 22.59
N PHE A 111 0.86 -12.97 22.87
CA PHE A 111 1.81 -12.71 23.94
C PHE A 111 1.19 -12.08 25.20
N GLY A 112 -0.13 -11.87 25.24
CA GLY A 112 -0.79 -11.24 26.38
C GLY A 112 -0.11 -9.91 26.78
N THR A 113 0.12 -9.06 25.78
CA THR A 113 0.79 -7.75 25.91
C THR A 113 -0.17 -6.62 25.48
N PRO A 114 -0.11 -5.41 26.08
CA PRO A 114 -0.97 -4.30 25.68
C PRO A 114 -0.82 -3.94 24.18
N PRO A 115 -1.87 -3.47 23.49
CA PRO A 115 -1.80 -3.14 22.06
C PRO A 115 -0.71 -2.15 21.66
N ASN A 116 -0.44 -1.15 22.51
CA ASN A 116 0.61 -0.17 22.25
C ASN A 116 2.02 -0.81 22.30
N ASP A 117 2.23 -1.74 23.23
CA ASP A 117 3.49 -2.48 23.36
C ASP A 117 3.63 -3.49 22.21
N ALA A 118 2.54 -4.15 21.82
CA ALA A 118 2.50 -5.01 20.65
C ALA A 118 2.91 -4.26 19.37
N GLU A 119 2.42 -3.03 19.17
CA GLU A 119 2.82 -2.21 18.03
C GLU A 119 4.30 -1.87 18.08
N ALA A 120 4.80 -1.47 19.26
CA ALA A 120 6.22 -1.15 19.43
C ALA A 120 7.12 -2.36 19.15
N ILE A 121 6.72 -3.55 19.59
CA ILE A 121 7.43 -4.81 19.31
C ILE A 121 7.39 -5.13 17.83
N LYS A 122 6.21 -5.02 17.19
CA LYS A 122 6.04 -5.24 15.74
C LYS A 122 6.97 -4.36 14.93
N VAL A 123 7.02 -3.05 15.23
CA VAL A 123 7.84 -2.08 14.50
C VAL A 123 9.33 -2.31 14.71
N ARG A 124 9.77 -2.68 15.92
CA ARG A 124 11.19 -2.83 16.25
C ARG A 124 11.78 -4.19 15.89
N HIS A 125 10.99 -5.25 15.99
CA HIS A 125 11.49 -6.63 15.95
C HIS A 125 10.69 -7.53 15.00
N GLY A 126 9.60 -7.04 14.41
CA GLY A 126 8.76 -7.84 13.54
C GLY A 126 9.49 -8.29 12.27
N CYS A 127 9.17 -9.51 11.83
CA CYS A 127 9.66 -10.06 10.57
C CYS A 127 8.55 -10.89 9.92
N ALA A 128 8.26 -10.62 8.66
CA ALA A 128 7.27 -11.32 7.84
C ALA A 128 7.81 -12.62 7.21
N LEU A 129 9.07 -12.98 7.48
CA LEU A 129 9.66 -14.24 7.07
C LEU A 129 10.59 -14.79 8.16
N GLY A 130 10.11 -15.76 8.93
CA GLY A 130 10.81 -16.32 10.09
C GLY A 130 12.15 -16.97 9.76
N SER A 131 12.39 -17.39 8.52
CA SER A 131 13.69 -17.95 8.11
C SER A 131 14.82 -16.93 8.07
N LEU A 132 14.52 -15.63 8.10
CA LEU A 132 15.51 -14.54 8.13
C LEU A 132 15.91 -14.14 9.56
N VAL A 133 15.23 -14.67 10.57
CA VAL A 133 15.46 -14.32 11.97
C VAL A 133 16.60 -15.16 12.54
N GLY A 134 17.55 -14.52 13.24
CA GLY A 134 18.63 -15.21 13.93
C GLY A 134 18.11 -16.08 15.07
N LYS A 135 18.66 -17.30 15.21
CA LYS A 135 18.21 -18.29 16.22
C LYS A 135 18.45 -17.85 17.67
N ASP A 136 19.37 -16.92 17.91
CA ASP A 136 19.79 -16.47 19.24
C ASP A 136 19.29 -15.06 19.58
N GLU A 137 18.38 -14.51 18.78
CA GLU A 137 17.79 -13.18 19.03
C GLU A 137 16.61 -13.28 20.00
N ASN A 138 16.68 -12.51 21.09
CA ASN A 138 15.59 -12.39 22.06
C ASN A 138 14.95 -11.01 22.02
N VAL A 139 13.65 -10.96 22.34
CA VAL A 139 12.83 -9.77 22.44
C VAL A 139 12.19 -9.73 23.82
N GLU A 140 12.27 -8.58 24.47
CA GLU A 140 11.59 -8.33 25.75
C GLU A 140 10.15 -7.88 25.47
N VAL A 141 9.19 -8.61 26.05
CA VAL A 141 7.75 -8.40 25.84
C VAL A 141 7.09 -7.99 27.16
N PRO A 142 6.54 -6.77 27.27
CA PRO A 142 5.77 -6.34 28.43
C PRO A 142 4.54 -7.22 28.65
N SER A 143 4.24 -7.54 29.90
CA SER A 143 3.08 -8.36 30.26
C SER A 143 1.90 -7.50 30.73
N VAL A 144 0.66 -7.95 30.47
CA VAL A 144 -0.52 -7.33 31.07
C VAL A 144 -0.61 -7.57 32.59
N GLY A 145 -1.23 -6.63 33.30
CA GLY A 145 -1.62 -6.79 34.71
C GLY A 145 -0.49 -6.59 35.72
N GLY A 146 0.53 -5.78 35.39
CA GLY A 146 1.65 -5.48 36.30
C GLY A 146 2.64 -6.64 36.50
N ARG A 147 2.50 -7.71 35.72
CA ARG A 147 3.45 -8.82 35.70
C ARG A 147 4.78 -8.36 35.09
N PRO A 148 5.91 -8.95 35.50
CA PRO A 148 7.20 -8.60 34.91
C PRO A 148 7.23 -8.88 33.40
N PRO A 149 8.06 -8.14 32.64
CA PRO A 149 8.32 -8.45 31.23
C PRO A 149 8.88 -9.86 31.07
N ARG A 150 8.65 -10.45 29.88
CA ARG A 150 9.13 -11.78 29.53
C ARG A 150 10.09 -11.69 28.35
N SER A 151 11.21 -12.40 28.42
CA SER A 151 12.11 -12.58 27.28
C SER A 151 11.61 -13.75 26.43
N LEU A 152 11.36 -13.50 25.15
CA LEU A 152 10.96 -14.51 24.17
C LEU A 152 11.94 -14.52 23.00
N GLN A 153 12.05 -15.64 22.28
CA GLN A 153 12.81 -15.66 21.05
C GLN A 153 12.11 -14.82 19.98
N ARG A 154 12.88 -14.04 19.21
CA ARG A 154 12.36 -13.28 18.06
C ARG A 154 11.69 -14.19 17.03
N GLN A 155 12.11 -15.46 16.96
CA GLN A 155 11.46 -16.48 16.14
C GLN A 155 9.98 -16.65 16.46
N THR A 156 9.62 -16.71 17.75
CA THR A 156 8.23 -16.87 18.19
C THR A 156 7.37 -15.67 17.78
N LEU A 157 7.95 -14.47 17.73
CA LEU A 157 7.28 -13.28 17.20
C LEU A 157 7.02 -13.44 15.68
N ALA A 158 8.00 -13.92 14.92
CA ALA A 158 7.84 -14.16 13.49
C ALA A 158 6.80 -15.24 13.18
N GLU A 159 6.66 -16.27 14.02
CA GLU A 159 5.62 -17.32 13.90
C GLU A 159 4.19 -16.78 13.99
N VAL A 160 3.99 -15.61 14.63
CA VAL A 160 2.71 -14.91 14.67
C VAL A 160 2.54 -13.96 13.48
N ILE A 161 3.62 -13.29 13.08
CA ILE A 161 3.59 -12.24 12.06
C ILE A 161 3.53 -12.81 10.63
N GLU A 162 4.35 -13.79 10.30
CA GLU A 162 4.46 -14.36 8.94
C GLU A 162 3.12 -14.88 8.41
N PRO A 163 2.34 -15.68 9.17
CA PRO A 163 1.03 -16.14 8.71
C PRO A 163 0.07 -14.98 8.42
N ARG A 164 0.07 -13.92 9.25
CA ARG A 164 -0.83 -12.79 9.03
C ARG A 164 -0.44 -11.97 7.82
N TYR A 165 0.85 -11.70 7.61
CA TYR A 165 1.29 -11.04 6.38
C TYR A 165 0.99 -11.89 5.14
N THR A 166 1.18 -13.20 5.23
CA THR A 166 0.83 -14.14 4.15
C THR A 166 -0.65 -14.04 3.80
N GLU A 167 -1.55 -13.98 4.79
CA GLU A 167 -2.98 -13.77 4.56
C GLU A 167 -3.29 -12.41 3.93
N LEU A 168 -2.73 -11.32 4.45
CA LEU A 168 -2.91 -9.97 3.89
C LEU A 168 -2.50 -9.94 2.41
N LEU A 169 -1.36 -10.56 2.08
CA LEU A 169 -0.86 -10.64 0.71
C LEU A 169 -1.74 -11.55 -0.17
N ASN A 170 -2.30 -12.64 0.37
CA ASN A 170 -3.24 -13.49 -0.37
C ASN A 170 -4.52 -12.75 -0.73
N LEU A 171 -5.09 -11.94 0.17
CA LEU A 171 -6.26 -11.11 -0.15
C LEU A 171 -5.98 -10.14 -1.32
N VAL A 172 -4.77 -9.58 -1.36
CA VAL A 172 -4.33 -8.74 -2.48
C VAL A 172 -4.17 -9.58 -3.76
N ASN A 173 -3.61 -10.79 -3.65
CA ASN A 173 -3.39 -11.69 -4.78
C ASN A 173 -4.73 -12.11 -5.42
N GLU A 174 -5.72 -12.43 -4.61
CA GLU A 174 -7.08 -12.76 -5.06
C GLU A 174 -7.70 -11.61 -5.86
N GLU A 175 -7.57 -10.37 -5.39
CA GLU A 175 -8.04 -9.18 -6.13
C GLU A 175 -7.28 -9.01 -7.45
N ILE A 176 -5.94 -9.18 -7.46
CA ILE A 176 -5.13 -9.11 -8.68
C ILE A 176 -5.61 -10.14 -9.71
N LEU A 177 -5.77 -11.39 -9.30
CA LEU A 177 -6.20 -12.48 -10.19
C LEU A 177 -7.61 -12.23 -10.75
N SER A 178 -8.54 -11.77 -9.90
CA SER A 178 -9.89 -11.38 -10.31
C SER A 178 -9.87 -10.29 -11.38
N VAL A 179 -9.08 -9.23 -11.18
CA VAL A 179 -8.96 -8.12 -12.14
C VAL A 179 -8.29 -8.57 -13.43
N GLN A 180 -7.24 -9.41 -13.35
CA GLN A 180 -6.57 -9.93 -14.54
C GLN A 180 -7.53 -10.73 -15.41
N GLU A 181 -8.35 -11.59 -14.80
CA GLU A 181 -9.37 -12.37 -15.51
C GLU A 181 -10.42 -11.47 -16.18
N GLN A 182 -10.93 -10.46 -15.48
CA GLN A 182 -11.86 -9.48 -16.04
C GLN A 182 -11.27 -8.72 -17.24
N LEU A 183 -10.03 -8.24 -17.13
CA LEU A 183 -9.36 -7.52 -18.21
C LEU A 183 -9.05 -8.43 -19.40
N ARG A 184 -8.68 -9.69 -19.15
CA ARG A 184 -8.45 -10.71 -20.18
C ARG A 184 -9.70 -10.96 -21.01
N GLN A 185 -10.86 -11.12 -20.37
CA GLN A 185 -12.14 -11.30 -21.05
C GLN A 185 -12.52 -10.10 -21.93
N GLN A 186 -12.07 -8.90 -21.55
CA GLN A 186 -12.30 -7.66 -22.31
C GLN A 186 -11.26 -7.42 -23.43
N GLY A 187 -10.28 -8.32 -23.59
CA GLY A 187 -9.18 -8.14 -24.55
C GLY A 187 -8.25 -6.99 -24.18
N ILE A 188 -8.19 -6.61 -22.91
CA ILE A 188 -7.33 -5.54 -22.40
C ILE A 188 -6.02 -6.15 -21.86
N LYS A 189 -4.90 -5.45 -22.04
CA LYS A 189 -3.61 -5.82 -21.44
C LYS A 189 -3.78 -5.96 -19.93
N HIS A 190 -3.42 -7.12 -19.39
CA HIS A 190 -3.66 -7.49 -17.99
C HIS A 190 -2.41 -8.00 -17.26
N HIS A 191 -1.35 -8.33 -17.99
CA HIS A 191 -0.09 -8.76 -17.37
C HIS A 191 0.58 -7.62 -16.61
N LEU A 192 1.10 -7.93 -15.42
CA LEU A 192 1.85 -7.03 -14.56
C LEU A 192 3.35 -7.25 -14.76
N ALA A 193 3.87 -6.92 -15.96
CA ALA A 193 5.25 -7.23 -16.33
C ALA A 193 6.30 -6.49 -15.48
N ALA A 194 5.94 -5.34 -14.88
CA ALA A 194 6.80 -4.64 -13.92
C ALA A 194 6.62 -5.14 -12.47
N GLY A 195 5.72 -6.09 -12.24
CA GLY A 195 5.51 -6.74 -10.95
C GLY A 195 4.65 -5.93 -9.97
N ILE A 196 5.00 -6.03 -8.69
CA ILE A 196 4.24 -5.46 -7.57
C ILE A 196 5.13 -4.52 -6.76
N VAL A 197 4.57 -3.37 -6.39
CA VAL A 197 5.24 -2.36 -5.56
C VAL A 197 4.47 -2.21 -4.26
N LEU A 198 5.09 -2.57 -3.14
CA LEU A 198 4.51 -2.43 -1.80
C LEU A 198 4.97 -1.11 -1.17
N THR A 199 4.07 -0.36 -0.55
CA THR A 199 4.37 0.90 0.14
C THR A 199 3.52 1.02 1.41
N GLY A 200 3.69 2.10 2.17
CA GLY A 200 2.96 2.34 3.41
C GLY A 200 3.71 1.90 4.66
N GLY A 201 3.12 2.18 5.82
CA GLY A 201 3.75 1.93 7.13
C GLY A 201 3.91 0.45 7.44
N ALA A 202 2.88 -0.37 7.14
CA ALA A 202 2.96 -1.82 7.35
C ALA A 202 3.89 -2.50 6.34
N ALA A 203 4.22 -1.84 5.21
CA ALA A 203 5.18 -2.37 4.26
C ALA A 203 6.65 -2.26 4.73
N GLN A 204 6.91 -1.63 5.88
CA GLN A 204 8.27 -1.45 6.42
C GLN A 204 8.79 -2.65 7.22
N ILE A 205 8.00 -3.70 7.38
CA ILE A 205 8.41 -4.87 8.16
C ILE A 205 9.53 -5.66 7.44
N ASP A 206 10.48 -6.17 8.22
CA ASP A 206 11.57 -7.00 7.70
C ASP A 206 11.03 -8.26 7.02
N GLY A 207 11.64 -8.70 5.92
CA GLY A 207 11.29 -9.95 5.23
C GLY A 207 9.99 -9.90 4.39
N LEU A 208 9.36 -8.72 4.26
CA LEU A 208 8.11 -8.58 3.50
C LEU A 208 8.28 -8.88 2.01
N VAL A 209 9.38 -8.47 1.40
CA VAL A 209 9.60 -8.65 -0.05
C VAL A 209 9.65 -10.14 -0.39
N GLU A 210 10.39 -10.90 0.40
CA GLU A 210 10.55 -12.34 0.25
C GLU A 210 9.23 -13.08 0.50
N CYS A 211 8.50 -12.69 1.55
CA CYS A 211 7.15 -13.20 1.83
C CYS A 211 6.20 -12.94 0.64
N ALA A 212 6.19 -11.72 0.13
CA ALA A 212 5.36 -11.31 -1.00
C ALA A 212 5.74 -12.02 -2.31
N GLN A 213 7.02 -12.23 -2.59
CA GLN A 213 7.47 -13.00 -3.75
C GLN A 213 6.99 -14.45 -3.69
N ARG A 214 6.95 -15.06 -2.50
CA ARG A 214 6.40 -16.42 -2.30
C ARG A 214 4.89 -16.48 -2.57
N VAL A 215 4.15 -15.42 -2.22
CA VAL A 215 2.69 -15.35 -2.40
C VAL A 215 2.30 -15.01 -3.85
N PHE A 216 2.93 -13.99 -4.43
CA PHE A 216 2.53 -13.46 -5.73
C PHE A 216 3.22 -14.14 -6.92
N HIS A 217 4.28 -14.90 -6.68
CA HIS A 217 5.08 -15.55 -7.73
C HIS A 217 5.57 -14.59 -8.83
N THR A 218 5.88 -13.34 -8.45
CA THR A 218 6.38 -12.29 -9.34
C THR A 218 7.39 -11.41 -8.62
N GLN A 219 8.05 -10.52 -9.36
CA GLN A 219 8.96 -9.55 -8.76
C GLN A 219 8.21 -8.56 -7.87
N VAL A 220 8.75 -8.33 -6.67
CA VAL A 220 8.19 -7.41 -5.68
C VAL A 220 9.30 -6.46 -5.25
N ARG A 221 8.97 -5.19 -5.04
CA ARG A 221 9.87 -4.22 -4.42
C ARG A 221 9.13 -3.31 -3.44
N ILE A 222 9.88 -2.75 -2.48
CA ILE A 222 9.36 -1.66 -1.64
C ILE A 222 9.43 -0.35 -2.44
N GLY A 223 8.30 0.33 -2.53
CA GLY A 223 8.14 1.66 -3.08
C GLY A 223 8.75 2.71 -2.16
N LYS A 224 9.59 3.58 -2.73
CA LYS A 224 10.07 4.79 -2.07
C LYS A 224 9.64 5.97 -2.92
N PRO A 225 9.18 7.09 -2.31
CA PRO A 225 8.84 8.28 -3.08
C PRO A 225 10.01 8.73 -3.95
N LEU A 226 9.74 8.90 -5.24
CA LEU A 226 10.70 9.42 -6.20
C LEU A 226 10.78 10.95 -6.07
N ASN A 227 11.95 11.52 -6.33
CA ASN A 227 12.18 12.97 -6.38
C ASN A 227 11.96 13.74 -5.06
N ILE A 228 12.07 13.08 -3.90
CA ILE A 228 12.08 13.75 -2.60
C ILE A 228 13.51 13.80 -2.06
N THR A 229 14.11 15.00 -2.04
CA THR A 229 15.37 15.28 -1.34
C THR A 229 15.07 15.87 0.05
N GLY A 230 15.60 15.26 1.11
CA GLY A 230 15.59 15.84 2.47
C GLY A 230 14.49 15.36 3.43
N ALA A 231 13.65 14.39 3.07
CA ALA A 231 12.69 13.82 4.02
C ALA A 231 13.39 12.82 4.96
N ASN A 232 13.61 13.23 6.22
CA ASN A 232 13.95 12.30 7.30
C ASN A 232 12.86 11.22 7.44
N ARG A 233 13.24 10.03 7.92
CA ARG A 233 12.37 8.84 8.13
C ARG A 233 11.00 9.13 8.77
N LEU A 234 10.85 10.24 9.49
CA LEU A 234 9.65 10.67 10.20
C LEU A 234 8.52 11.22 9.31
N CYS A 235 8.80 11.67 8.07
CA CYS A 235 7.79 12.26 7.19
C CYS A 235 7.11 11.26 6.25
N ALA A 236 7.51 9.98 6.26
CA ALA A 236 7.06 8.98 5.30
C ALA A 236 5.59 8.53 5.47
N GLY A 237 4.92 8.91 6.56
CA GLY A 237 3.57 8.42 6.88
C GLY A 237 2.41 9.32 6.44
N SER A 238 2.60 10.63 6.25
CA SER A 238 1.45 11.55 6.23
C SER A 238 1.54 12.73 5.26
N LEU A 239 2.71 13.02 4.66
CA LEU A 239 2.82 14.04 3.60
C LEU A 239 3.60 13.51 2.39
N LEU A 240 2.92 13.37 1.26
CA LEU A 240 3.56 13.15 -0.04
C LEU A 240 3.77 14.49 -0.74
N PHE A 241 4.96 14.75 -1.26
CA PHE A 241 5.21 15.92 -2.11
C PHE A 241 5.26 15.48 -3.58
N TYR A 242 4.45 16.09 -4.44
CA TYR A 242 4.57 15.95 -5.89
C TYR A 242 4.72 17.35 -6.51
N GLY A 243 5.90 17.62 -7.08
CA GLY A 243 6.28 18.98 -7.48
C GLY A 243 6.35 19.93 -6.28
N SER A 244 5.69 21.09 -6.37
CA SER A 244 5.57 22.06 -5.28
C SER A 244 4.35 21.85 -4.37
N ARG A 245 3.60 20.74 -4.52
CA ARG A 245 2.37 20.47 -3.77
C ARG A 245 2.54 19.33 -2.78
N ALA A 246 2.01 19.53 -1.57
CA ALA A 246 1.97 18.52 -0.51
C ALA A 246 0.58 17.88 -0.44
N PHE A 247 0.55 16.56 -0.26
CA PHE A 247 -0.64 15.73 -0.16
C PHE A 247 -0.67 15.12 1.24
N ALA A 248 -1.70 15.42 2.03
CA ALA A 248 -1.92 14.72 3.28
C ALA A 248 -2.46 13.32 2.99
N LEU A 249 -1.73 12.28 3.40
CA LEU A 249 -2.23 10.91 3.45
C LEU A 249 -2.84 10.64 4.84
N ARG A 250 -3.86 9.78 4.88
CA ARG A 250 -4.65 9.47 6.08
C ARG A 250 -3.85 8.75 7.16
#